data_AF-A0AAV4Q1Q1-F1
#
_entry.id   AF-A0AAV4Q1Q1-F1
#
_cell.length_a   1.000
_cell.length_b   1.000
_cell.length_c   1.000
_cell.angle_alpha   90.00
_cell.angle_beta   90.00
_cell.angle_gamma   90.00
#
_symmetry.space_group_name_H-M   'P 1'
#
loop_
_entity.id
_entity.type
_entity.pdbx_description
1 polymer ?
#
loop_
_entity_poly.entity_id
_entity_poly.type
_entity_poly.pdbx_seq_one_letter_code
_entity_poly.pdbx_strand_id
1 'polypeptide(L)'
;MQSMALMALACVENNRNISEVKENVTAAVDRLKKRQNEDGSFGNKYTTALVMQAFLSIGRSEDKDWNAQAAVEFLMKQQNESHGSFGGFLATYLILPILNVKSLTDIGKINCTDPMKVAKTRSPVSNIQSKLGPKMKIRYYFYIGDKKDQVHLLELKAPSNITVLDAMRLAVDADSKYKFLGKRIKGKFYIHELFGIANDPEDGKFWLLYVSNGNSPLEIITKSPEEVYLKNDDQIVMWYKTAQISLE
;
A
#
# COMPACT_ATOMS: atom_id res chain seq x y z
N MET A 1 -3.72 12.80 20.13
CA MET A 1 -4.69 12.23 21.10
C MET A 1 -5.97 13.05 21.19
N GLN A 2 -5.92 14.38 21.39
CA GLN A 2 -7.12 15.23 21.50
C GLN A 2 -8.10 15.10 20.31
N SER A 3 -7.59 15.02 19.07
CA SER A 3 -8.46 14.90 17.89
C SER A 3 -9.24 13.57 17.80
N MET A 4 -8.64 12.45 18.23
CA MET A 4 -9.35 11.16 18.27
C MET A 4 -10.41 11.13 19.37
N ALA A 5 -10.11 11.74 20.53
CA ALA A 5 -11.10 11.90 21.58
C ALA A 5 -12.28 12.75 21.11
N LEU A 6 -12.04 13.84 20.37
CA LEU A 6 -13.10 14.66 19.77
C LEU A 6 -13.97 13.88 18.79
N MET A 7 -13.38 13.07 17.90
CA MET A 7 -14.16 12.21 17.00
C MET A 7 -15.01 11.18 17.76
N ALA A 8 -14.47 10.60 18.83
CA ALA A 8 -15.21 9.67 19.67
C ALA A 8 -16.37 10.35 20.39
N LEU A 9 -16.15 11.55 20.95
CA LEU A 9 -17.18 12.35 21.60
C LEU A 9 -18.26 12.79 20.61
N ALA A 10 -17.91 13.16 19.38
CA ALA A 10 -18.87 13.47 18.32
C ALA A 10 -19.78 12.28 17.99
N CYS A 11 -19.23 11.07 18.01
CA CYS A 11 -20.00 9.84 17.82
C CYS A 11 -20.96 9.57 19.00
N VAL A 12 -20.54 9.86 20.23
CA VAL A 12 -21.36 9.70 21.44
C VAL A 12 -22.46 10.77 21.52
N GLU A 13 -22.15 12.03 21.26
CA GLU A 13 -23.09 13.17 21.32
C GLU A 13 -24.25 13.01 20.33
N ASN A 14 -23.97 12.52 19.11
CA ASN A 14 -25.01 12.17 18.13
C ASN A 14 -25.97 11.07 18.64
N ASN A 15 -25.59 10.31 19.66
CA ASN A 15 -26.38 9.21 20.22
C ASN A 15 -26.97 9.54 21.60
N ARG A 16 -26.39 10.48 22.36
CA ARG A 16 -26.82 10.85 23.72
C ARG A 16 -26.50 12.33 23.98
N ASN A 17 -27.53 13.10 24.31
CA ASN A 17 -27.43 14.53 24.56
C ASN A 17 -26.81 14.79 25.96
N ILE A 18 -25.47 14.86 26.05
CA ILE A 18 -24.74 14.99 27.32
C ILE A 18 -24.09 16.38 27.41
N SER A 19 -24.63 17.25 28.28
CA SER A 19 -24.21 18.65 28.45
C SER A 19 -22.76 18.81 28.95
N GLU A 20 -22.29 17.95 29.84
CA GLU A 20 -20.93 18.00 30.42
C GLU A 20 -19.81 17.73 29.40
N VAL A 21 -20.13 17.06 28.30
CA VAL A 21 -19.18 16.78 27.21
C VAL A 21 -18.96 18.03 26.35
N LYS A 22 -19.98 18.88 26.23
CA LYS A 22 -20.02 20.00 25.28
C LYS A 22 -19.00 21.09 25.62
N GLU A 23 -18.82 21.41 26.89
CA GLU A 23 -17.83 22.40 27.34
C GLU A 23 -16.40 21.91 27.07
N ASN A 24 -16.12 20.64 27.39
CA ASN A 24 -14.81 20.03 27.16
C ASN A 24 -14.49 19.92 25.66
N VAL A 25 -15.48 19.59 24.83
CA VAL A 25 -15.36 19.58 23.37
C VAL A 25 -15.04 20.99 22.85
N THR A 26 -15.79 22.00 23.28
CA THR A 26 -15.60 23.39 22.84
C THR A 26 -14.20 23.89 23.21
N ALA A 27 -13.77 23.68 24.46
CA ALA A 27 -12.44 24.08 24.91
C ALA A 27 -11.31 23.36 24.15
N ALA A 28 -11.50 22.08 23.81
CA ALA A 28 -10.53 21.33 23.01
C ALA A 28 -10.47 21.82 21.55
N VAL A 29 -11.62 22.17 20.96
CA VAL A 29 -11.70 22.74 19.61
C VAL A 29 -10.96 24.08 19.53
N ASP A 30 -11.21 24.98 20.47
CA ASP A 30 -10.56 26.29 20.51
C ASP A 30 -9.04 26.17 20.68
N ARG A 31 -8.58 25.20 21.48
CA ARG A 31 -7.15 24.89 21.62
C ARG A 31 -6.53 24.36 20.34
N LEU A 32 -7.27 23.55 19.56
CA LEU A 32 -6.77 23.01 18.30
C LEU A 32 -6.69 24.08 17.23
N LYS A 33 -7.72 24.92 17.07
CA LYS A 33 -7.74 26.02 16.09
C LYS A 33 -6.54 26.95 16.22
N LYS A 34 -6.18 27.31 17.46
CA LYS A 34 -5.01 28.15 17.77
C LYS A 34 -3.66 27.52 17.44
N ARG A 35 -3.61 26.24 17.06
CA ARG A 35 -2.38 25.51 16.70
C ARG A 35 -2.18 25.39 15.19
N GLN A 36 -3.00 26.05 14.38
CA GLN A 36 -2.74 26.08 12.95
C GLN A 36 -1.48 26.89 12.67
N ASN A 37 -0.55 26.29 11.93
CA ASN A 37 0.67 26.91 11.46
C ASN A 37 0.38 27.81 10.23
N GLU A 38 1.32 28.69 9.90
CA GLU A 38 1.21 29.59 8.73
C GLU A 38 1.08 28.83 7.40
N ASP A 39 1.67 27.63 7.31
CA ASP A 39 1.55 26.74 6.14
C ASP A 39 0.20 26.01 6.05
N GLY A 40 -0.72 26.28 6.98
CA GLY A 40 -2.03 25.66 7.09
C GLY A 40 -2.06 24.35 7.87
N SER A 41 -0.91 23.80 8.26
CA SER A 41 -0.81 22.51 8.96
C SER A 41 -1.14 22.60 10.45
N PHE A 42 -1.40 21.45 11.06
CA PHE A 42 -1.40 21.28 12.52
C PHE A 42 -0.21 20.39 12.93
N GLY A 43 0.98 20.70 12.42
CA GLY A 43 2.22 19.95 12.64
C GLY A 43 2.66 19.16 11.40
N ASN A 44 2.19 17.92 11.24
CA ASN A 44 2.53 17.08 10.09
C ASN A 44 1.27 16.53 9.41
N LYS A 45 1.44 15.83 8.28
CA LYS A 45 0.33 15.28 7.50
C LYS A 45 -0.64 14.39 8.29
N TYR A 46 -0.15 13.65 9.28
CA TYR A 46 -0.99 12.78 10.11
C TYR A 46 -1.79 13.60 11.13
N THR A 47 -1.15 14.55 11.81
CA THR A 47 -1.82 15.39 12.81
C THR A 47 -2.80 16.36 12.18
N THR A 48 -2.43 16.98 11.04
CA THR A 48 -3.34 17.80 10.23
C THR A 48 -4.56 17.01 9.81
N ALA A 49 -4.38 15.80 9.27
CA ALA A 49 -5.51 14.96 8.85
C ALA A 49 -6.43 14.61 10.03
N LEU A 50 -5.88 14.22 11.18
CA LEU A 50 -6.67 13.90 12.37
C LEU A 50 -7.45 15.11 12.92
N VAL A 51 -6.86 16.31 12.91
CA VAL A 51 -7.55 17.55 13.35
C VAL A 51 -8.69 17.89 12.39
N MET A 52 -8.45 17.84 11.09
CA MET A 52 -9.49 18.12 10.09
C MET A 52 -10.65 17.13 10.17
N GLN A 53 -10.37 15.84 10.33
CA GLN A 53 -11.41 14.84 10.55
C GLN A 53 -12.19 15.11 11.84
N ALA A 54 -11.52 15.51 12.92
CA ALA A 54 -12.19 15.88 14.16
C ALA A 54 -13.15 17.05 13.97
N PHE A 55 -12.74 18.11 13.27
CA PHE A 55 -13.61 19.26 12.96
C PHE A 55 -14.80 18.90 12.07
N LEU A 56 -14.60 18.03 11.07
CA LEU A 56 -15.67 17.49 10.25
C LEU A 56 -16.69 16.70 11.09
N SER A 57 -16.22 15.86 12.03
CA SER A 57 -17.09 15.02 12.87
C SER A 57 -18.04 15.83 13.77
N ILE A 58 -17.61 17.00 14.24
CA ILE A 58 -18.40 17.88 15.12
C ILE A 58 -19.08 19.04 14.38
N GLY A 59 -19.03 19.06 13.04
CA GLY A 59 -19.65 20.11 12.22
C GLY A 59 -19.03 21.50 12.39
N ARG A 60 -17.72 21.59 12.67
CA ARG A 60 -16.96 22.84 12.84
C ARG A 60 -15.98 23.11 11.70
N SER A 61 -16.17 22.45 10.57
CA SER A 61 -15.30 22.59 9.39
C SER A 61 -15.39 23.96 8.72
N GLU A 62 -16.45 24.71 8.97
CA GLU A 62 -16.74 26.03 8.36
C GLU A 62 -16.48 27.21 9.32
N ASP A 63 -15.95 26.94 10.51
CA ASP A 63 -15.64 27.98 11.49
C ASP A 63 -14.57 28.95 10.93
N LYS A 64 -14.78 30.27 11.10
CA LYS A 64 -13.94 31.32 10.50
C LYS A 64 -12.60 31.57 11.21
N ASP A 65 -12.39 30.96 12.36
CA ASP A 65 -11.25 31.16 13.26
C ASP A 65 -10.10 30.18 13.02
N TRP A 66 -10.17 29.41 11.92
CA TRP A 66 -9.07 28.65 11.34
C TRP A 66 -9.27 28.56 9.82
N ASN A 67 -8.20 28.27 9.08
CA ASN A 67 -8.20 28.24 7.62
C ASN A 67 -8.27 26.79 7.10
N ALA A 68 -9.49 26.29 6.86
CA ALA A 68 -9.73 24.96 6.32
C ALA A 68 -9.10 24.75 4.94
N GLN A 69 -9.13 25.78 4.08
CA GLN A 69 -8.57 25.71 2.73
C GLN A 69 -7.04 25.52 2.77
N ALA A 70 -6.34 26.30 3.58
CA ALA A 70 -4.89 26.17 3.75
C ALA A 70 -4.50 24.76 4.27
N ALA A 71 -5.31 24.17 5.15
CA ALA A 71 -5.09 22.82 5.64
C ALA A 71 -5.30 21.75 4.53
N VAL A 72 -6.33 21.90 3.68
CA VAL A 72 -6.53 21.02 2.51
C VAL A 72 -5.35 21.16 1.54
N GLU A 73 -4.95 22.39 1.22
CA GLU A 73 -3.82 22.67 0.32
C GLU A 73 -2.52 22.07 0.85
N PHE A 74 -2.26 22.20 2.16
CA PHE A 74 -1.14 21.56 2.82
C PHE A 74 -1.14 20.04 2.62
N LEU A 75 -2.29 19.37 2.83
CA LEU A 75 -2.43 17.92 2.66
C LEU A 75 -2.27 17.50 1.19
N MET A 76 -2.83 18.25 0.25
CA MET A 76 -2.71 17.99 -1.19
C MET A 76 -1.25 18.05 -1.66
N LYS A 77 -0.45 18.99 -1.13
CA LYS A 77 1.00 19.06 -1.40
C LYS A 77 1.79 17.85 -0.89
N GLN A 78 1.23 17.04 0.00
CA GLN A 78 1.86 15.80 0.48
C GLN A 78 1.62 14.61 -0.45
N GLN A 79 0.81 14.78 -1.50
CA GLN A 79 0.56 13.73 -2.47
C GLN A 79 1.82 13.50 -3.31
N ASN A 80 2.27 12.26 -3.39
CA ASN A 80 3.35 11.86 -4.26
C ASN A 80 2.89 11.87 -5.71
N GLU A 81 3.55 12.66 -6.56
CA GLU A 81 3.19 12.83 -7.98
C GLU A 81 3.24 11.52 -8.78
N SER A 82 4.16 10.61 -8.45
CA SER A 82 4.38 9.39 -9.25
C SER A 82 3.32 8.30 -9.04
N HIS A 83 2.72 8.23 -7.86
CA HIS A 83 1.79 7.15 -7.51
C HIS A 83 0.56 7.60 -6.71
N GLY A 84 0.36 8.90 -6.52
CA GLY A 84 -0.83 9.50 -5.94
C GLY A 84 -1.06 9.21 -4.45
N SER A 85 -0.13 8.55 -3.76
CA SER A 85 -0.23 8.29 -2.32
C SER A 85 0.24 9.48 -1.51
N PHE A 86 -0.24 9.63 -0.28
CA PHE A 86 0.18 10.71 0.62
C PHE A 86 1.40 10.32 1.49
N GLY A 87 2.32 9.52 0.93
CA GLY A 87 3.49 9.02 1.66
C GLY A 87 3.21 7.77 2.51
N GLY A 88 2.34 6.87 2.03
CA GLY A 88 2.05 5.57 2.64
C GLY A 88 0.59 5.34 3.04
N PHE A 89 0.25 4.09 3.34
CA PHE A 89 -1.14 3.65 3.60
C PHE A 89 -1.82 4.48 4.70
N LEU A 90 -1.16 4.68 5.85
CA LEU A 90 -1.74 5.39 6.98
C LEU A 90 -2.07 6.86 6.65
N ALA A 91 -1.17 7.55 5.95
CA ALA A 91 -1.41 8.93 5.54
C ALA A 91 -2.56 9.01 4.55
N THR A 92 -2.57 8.15 3.53
CA THR A 92 -3.65 8.08 2.55
C THR A 92 -4.99 7.74 3.20
N TYR A 93 -5.03 6.81 4.15
CA TYR A 93 -6.23 6.42 4.90
C TYR A 93 -6.81 7.59 5.71
N LEU A 94 -5.97 8.41 6.32
CA LEU A 94 -6.42 9.57 7.10
C LEU A 94 -6.79 10.77 6.23
N ILE A 95 -6.18 10.94 5.06
CA ILE A 95 -6.37 12.12 4.21
C ILE A 95 -7.55 11.96 3.26
N LEU A 96 -7.71 10.78 2.66
CA LEU A 96 -8.72 10.55 1.62
C LEU A 96 -10.17 10.87 2.04
N PRO A 97 -10.62 10.55 3.28
CA PRO A 97 -11.95 10.95 3.74
C PRO A 97 -12.15 12.47 3.72
N ILE A 98 -11.13 13.24 4.13
CA ILE A 98 -11.19 14.71 4.21
C ILE A 98 -11.40 15.31 2.82
N LEU A 99 -10.74 14.76 1.80
CA LEU A 99 -10.89 15.21 0.40
C LEU A 99 -12.29 14.95 -0.16
N ASN A 100 -13.08 14.08 0.49
CA ASN A 100 -14.49 13.86 0.19
C ASN A 100 -15.42 14.58 1.18
N VAL A 101 -14.89 15.48 2.01
CA VAL A 101 -15.60 16.17 3.09
C VAL A 101 -16.25 15.18 4.05
N LYS A 102 -15.50 14.11 4.38
CA LYS A 102 -15.90 13.04 5.29
C LYS A 102 -14.86 12.83 6.39
N SER A 103 -15.32 12.20 7.46
CA SER A 103 -14.51 11.76 8.59
C SER A 103 -14.79 10.28 8.90
N LEU A 104 -14.01 9.68 9.79
CA LEU A 104 -14.28 8.32 10.26
C LEU A 104 -15.65 8.15 10.93
N THR A 105 -16.24 9.22 11.47
CA THR A 105 -17.60 9.16 12.06
C THR A 105 -18.71 9.00 11.02
N ASP A 106 -18.40 9.18 9.73
CA ASP A 106 -19.37 8.98 8.64
C ASP A 106 -19.45 7.53 8.16
N ILE A 107 -18.56 6.63 8.63
CA ILE A 107 -18.57 5.21 8.25
C ILE A 107 -19.92 4.55 8.52
N GLY A 108 -20.54 4.84 9.67
CA GLY A 108 -21.86 4.31 10.03
C GLY A 108 -23.02 4.86 9.20
N LYS A 109 -22.80 5.93 8.43
CA LYS A 109 -23.80 6.57 7.56
C LYS A 109 -23.69 6.10 6.11
N ILE A 110 -22.74 5.23 5.79
CA ILE A 110 -22.54 4.75 4.42
C ILE A 110 -23.68 3.81 4.04
N ASN A 111 -24.39 4.15 2.96
CA ASN A 111 -25.37 3.27 2.35
C ASN A 111 -24.65 2.21 1.50
N CYS A 112 -24.49 1.01 2.05
CA CYS A 112 -23.85 -0.12 1.36
C CYS A 112 -24.73 -0.78 0.29
N THR A 113 -26.00 -0.37 0.15
CA THR A 113 -26.92 -0.87 -0.89
C THR A 113 -26.94 -0.04 -2.16
N ASP A 114 -26.35 1.15 -2.17
CA ASP A 114 -26.21 1.95 -3.38
C ASP A 114 -25.00 1.42 -4.18
N PRO A 115 -25.19 0.86 -5.40
CA PRO A 115 -24.07 0.43 -6.22
C PRO A 115 -23.23 1.65 -6.56
N MET A 116 -22.10 1.75 -5.87
CA MET A 116 -21.07 2.76 -6.05
C MET A 116 -20.84 2.96 -7.56
N LYS A 117 -21.18 4.15 -8.10
CA LYS A 117 -20.84 4.56 -9.47
C LYS A 117 -19.34 4.82 -9.57
N VAL A 118 -18.53 3.80 -9.27
CA VAL A 118 -17.08 3.84 -9.41
C VAL A 118 -16.80 3.71 -10.91
N ALA A 119 -16.18 4.74 -11.48
CA ALA A 119 -15.55 4.63 -12.79
C ALA A 119 -14.69 3.36 -12.77
N LYS A 120 -14.90 2.47 -13.76
CA LYS A 120 -14.28 1.12 -13.89
C LYS A 120 -12.75 1.11 -14.00
N THR A 121 -12.06 2.18 -13.62
CA THR A 121 -10.62 2.36 -13.71
C THR A 121 -10.03 2.42 -12.29
N ARG A 122 -9.70 1.23 -11.77
CA ARG A 122 -8.99 0.92 -10.50
C ARG A 122 -9.81 1.08 -9.21
N SER A 123 -10.55 0.01 -8.89
CA SER A 123 -11.35 -0.10 -7.66
C SER A 123 -10.47 -0.19 -6.38
N PRO A 124 -10.78 0.59 -5.31
CA PRO A 124 -10.20 0.44 -3.97
C PRO A 124 -10.33 -0.96 -3.35
N VAL A 125 -11.23 -1.79 -3.92
CA VAL A 125 -11.43 -3.18 -3.52
C VAL A 125 -10.16 -4.00 -3.68
N SER A 126 -9.31 -3.76 -4.68
CA SER A 126 -8.09 -4.56 -4.87
C SER A 126 -7.11 -4.47 -3.70
N ASN A 127 -7.03 -3.31 -3.03
CA ASN A 127 -6.20 -3.10 -1.83
C ASN A 127 -6.82 -3.62 -0.53
N ILE A 128 -8.13 -3.84 -0.50
CA ILE A 128 -8.84 -4.46 0.63
C ILE A 128 -8.83 -5.97 0.46
N GLN A 129 -9.03 -6.46 -0.77
CA GLN A 129 -8.95 -7.87 -1.15
C GLN A 129 -7.53 -8.41 -0.98
N SER A 130 -6.50 -7.57 -1.16
CA SER A 130 -5.12 -7.94 -0.84
C SER A 130 -4.87 -8.16 0.66
N LYS A 131 -5.69 -7.56 1.55
CA LYS A 131 -5.57 -7.69 3.01
C LYS A 131 -6.54 -8.69 3.64
N LEU A 132 -7.75 -8.84 3.09
CA LEU A 132 -8.86 -9.62 3.67
C LEU A 132 -9.37 -10.77 2.77
N GLY A 133 -8.90 -10.89 1.53
CA GLY A 133 -9.32 -11.95 0.61
C GLY A 133 -8.68 -13.32 0.90
N PRO A 134 -9.09 -14.37 0.16
CA PRO A 134 -8.47 -15.69 0.23
C PRO A 134 -6.95 -15.59 0.07
N LYS A 135 -6.21 -16.15 1.03
CA LYS A 135 -4.75 -16.18 1.00
C LYS A 135 -4.28 -17.49 0.40
N MET A 136 -3.22 -17.40 -0.40
CA MET A 136 -2.50 -18.54 -0.94
C MET A 136 -1.09 -18.62 -0.37
N LYS A 137 -0.59 -19.86 -0.26
CA LYS A 137 0.80 -20.15 0.11
C LYS A 137 1.64 -20.25 -1.16
N ILE A 138 2.76 -19.56 -1.19
CA ILE A 138 3.74 -19.59 -2.29
C ILE A 138 5.09 -20.00 -1.69
N ARG A 139 5.81 -20.88 -2.38
CA ARG A 139 7.18 -21.24 -2.03
C ARG A 139 8.15 -20.59 -3.01
N TYR A 140 8.94 -19.65 -2.51
CA TYR A 140 9.88 -18.91 -3.32
C TYR A 140 11.31 -19.36 -3.05
N TYR A 141 11.92 -20.01 -4.03
CA TYR A 141 13.28 -20.52 -3.98
C TYR A 141 14.26 -19.61 -4.71
N PHE A 142 15.48 -19.58 -4.21
CA PHE A 142 16.64 -18.94 -4.82
C PHE A 142 17.72 -20.01 -4.96
N TYR A 143 18.06 -20.35 -6.19
CA TYR A 143 19.12 -21.31 -6.50
C TYR A 143 20.33 -20.56 -7.03
N ILE A 144 21.51 -20.86 -6.49
CA ILE A 144 22.78 -20.27 -6.94
C ILE A 144 23.68 -21.40 -7.41
N GLY A 145 24.23 -21.22 -8.61
CA GLY A 145 25.17 -22.15 -9.25
C GLY A 145 24.51 -23.19 -10.14
N ASP A 146 25.27 -23.70 -11.11
CA ASP A 146 24.76 -24.56 -12.19
C ASP A 146 24.18 -25.89 -11.69
N LYS A 147 24.68 -26.37 -10.54
CA LYS A 147 24.25 -27.62 -9.92
C LYS A 147 23.33 -27.42 -8.72
N LYS A 148 22.75 -26.22 -8.56
CA LYS A 148 21.97 -25.80 -7.37
C LYS A 148 22.83 -25.90 -6.10
N ASP A 149 24.03 -25.33 -6.17
CA ASP A 149 25.03 -25.41 -5.11
C ASP A 149 24.55 -24.77 -3.80
N GLN A 150 23.74 -23.71 -3.90
CA GLN A 150 23.06 -23.11 -2.76
C GLN A 150 21.57 -22.95 -3.04
N VAL A 151 20.77 -23.21 -2.00
CA VAL A 151 19.31 -23.14 -2.04
C VAL A 151 18.80 -22.35 -0.85
N HIS A 152 18.09 -21.25 -1.13
CA HIS A 152 17.31 -20.52 -0.13
C HIS A 152 15.83 -20.66 -0.41
N LEU A 153 15.02 -20.79 0.63
CA LEU A 153 13.56 -20.85 0.55
C LEU A 153 12.95 -19.75 1.41
N LEU A 154 11.96 -19.06 0.85
CA LEU A 154 11.05 -18.19 1.55
C LEU A 154 9.62 -18.67 1.32
N GLU A 155 8.88 -18.91 2.41
CA GLU A 155 7.45 -19.19 2.33
C GLU A 155 6.67 -17.88 2.46
N LEU A 156 5.86 -17.57 1.45
CA LEU A 156 5.05 -16.36 1.40
C LEU A 156 3.56 -16.70 1.56
N LYS A 157 2.85 -15.87 2.32
CA LYS A 157 1.39 -15.82 2.33
C LYS A 157 0.95 -14.57 1.58
N ALA A 158 0.30 -14.77 0.45
CA ALA A 158 -0.13 -13.68 -0.43
C ALA A 158 -1.64 -13.76 -0.72
N PRO A 159 -2.29 -12.65 -1.06
CA PRO A 159 -3.65 -12.70 -1.59
C PRO A 159 -3.69 -13.43 -2.94
N SER A 160 -4.85 -14.03 -3.27
CA SER A 160 -5.10 -14.62 -4.59
C SER A 160 -4.96 -13.60 -5.73
N ASN A 161 -4.65 -14.08 -6.95
CA ASN A 161 -4.56 -13.27 -8.18
C ASN A 161 -3.43 -12.23 -8.21
N ILE A 162 -2.24 -12.62 -7.73
CA ILE A 162 -1.02 -11.81 -7.84
C ILE A 162 -0.06 -12.39 -8.87
N THR A 163 0.85 -11.54 -9.35
CA THR A 163 1.89 -11.93 -10.32
C THR A 163 3.18 -12.38 -9.63
N VAL A 164 4.11 -12.96 -10.38
CA VAL A 164 5.47 -13.24 -9.89
C VAL A 164 6.15 -11.95 -9.40
N LEU A 165 6.04 -10.83 -10.14
CA LEU A 165 6.64 -9.57 -9.69
C LEU A 165 6.08 -9.09 -8.35
N ASP A 166 4.78 -9.26 -8.13
CA ASP A 166 4.15 -8.90 -6.85
C ASP A 166 4.67 -9.80 -5.71
N ALA A 167 4.80 -11.10 -5.95
CA ALA A 167 5.39 -12.02 -4.97
C ALA A 167 6.84 -11.65 -4.62
N MET A 168 7.64 -11.21 -5.61
CA MET A 168 8.99 -10.71 -5.37
C MET A 168 9.00 -9.45 -4.50
N ARG A 169 8.08 -8.50 -4.73
CA ARG A 169 7.94 -7.31 -3.87
C ARG A 169 7.57 -7.68 -2.44
N LEU A 170 6.64 -8.62 -2.28
CA LEU A 170 6.27 -9.17 -0.97
C LEU A 170 7.46 -9.84 -0.26
N ALA A 171 8.36 -10.48 -1.01
CA ALA A 171 9.58 -11.05 -0.45
C ALA A 171 10.52 -9.96 0.12
N VAL A 172 10.66 -8.83 -0.57
CA VAL A 172 11.46 -7.68 -0.09
C VAL A 172 10.88 -7.10 1.19
N ASP A 173 9.55 -6.96 1.25
CA ASP A 173 8.85 -6.46 2.44
C ASP A 173 8.98 -7.44 3.63
N ALA A 174 9.07 -8.75 3.36
CA ALA A 174 9.25 -9.77 4.38
C ALA A 174 10.68 -9.82 4.92
N ASP A 175 11.69 -9.69 4.05
CA ASP A 175 13.10 -9.63 4.42
C ASP A 175 13.90 -8.89 3.34
N SER A 176 14.58 -7.81 3.75
CA SER A 176 15.31 -6.92 2.85
C SER A 176 16.42 -7.60 2.06
N LYS A 177 16.91 -8.78 2.47
CA LYS A 177 17.93 -9.52 1.70
C LYS A 177 17.42 -9.98 0.33
N TYR A 178 16.11 -10.11 0.16
CA TYR A 178 15.49 -10.49 -1.12
C TYR A 178 15.33 -9.33 -2.09
N LYS A 179 15.95 -8.18 -1.80
CA LYS A 179 15.99 -7.04 -2.71
C LYS A 179 16.48 -7.46 -4.09
N PHE A 180 15.82 -6.91 -5.11
CA PHE A 180 16.14 -7.14 -6.51
C PHE A 180 16.15 -5.81 -7.27
N LEU A 181 16.93 -5.78 -8.34
CA LEU A 181 16.91 -4.72 -9.35
C LEU A 181 16.46 -5.30 -10.67
N GLY A 182 15.64 -4.51 -11.38
CA GLY A 182 15.16 -4.86 -12.69
C GLY A 182 14.95 -3.64 -13.56
N LYS A 183 14.94 -3.86 -14.87
CA LYS A 183 14.79 -2.83 -15.90
C LYS A 183 13.76 -3.27 -16.92
N ARG A 184 12.96 -2.30 -17.39
CA ARG A 184 12.03 -2.54 -18.51
C ARG A 184 12.78 -2.41 -19.84
N ILE A 185 12.70 -3.44 -20.68
CA ILE A 185 13.33 -3.49 -22.01
C ILE A 185 12.28 -3.98 -23.01
N LYS A 186 12.03 -3.21 -24.07
CA LYS A 186 11.00 -3.53 -25.10
C LYS A 186 9.64 -3.94 -24.48
N GLY A 187 9.22 -3.23 -23.44
CA GLY A 187 7.95 -3.49 -22.75
C GLY A 187 7.95 -4.64 -21.74
N LYS A 188 8.99 -5.46 -21.64
CA LYS A 188 9.09 -6.55 -20.64
C LYS A 188 9.97 -6.14 -19.47
N PHE A 189 9.63 -6.57 -18.25
CA PHE A 189 10.43 -6.32 -17.05
C PHE A 189 11.44 -7.44 -16.84
N TYR A 190 12.72 -7.11 -16.77
CA TYR A 190 13.81 -8.08 -16.59
C TYR A 190 14.51 -7.83 -15.26
N ILE A 191 14.72 -8.89 -14.49
CA ILE A 191 15.51 -8.85 -13.27
C ILE A 191 16.97 -9.05 -13.65
N HIS A 192 17.84 -8.16 -13.19
CA HIS A 192 19.27 -8.22 -13.47
C HIS A 192 20.14 -8.25 -12.20
N GLU A 193 19.53 -8.11 -11.03
CA GLU A 193 20.19 -8.31 -9.75
C GLU A 193 19.17 -8.82 -8.76
N LEU A 194 19.57 -9.79 -7.94
CA LEU A 194 18.74 -10.34 -6.88
C LEU A 194 19.67 -10.86 -5.78
N PHE A 195 19.30 -10.63 -4.52
CA PHE A 195 20.10 -11.10 -3.38
C PHE A 195 21.52 -10.51 -3.37
N GLY A 196 21.69 -9.30 -3.91
CA GLY A 196 22.98 -8.62 -4.06
C GLY A 196 23.91 -9.23 -5.12
N ILE A 197 23.44 -10.21 -5.90
CA ILE A 197 24.20 -10.84 -6.99
C ILE A 197 23.65 -10.31 -8.30
N ALA A 198 24.50 -9.64 -9.08
CA ALA A 198 24.15 -9.15 -10.40
C ALA A 198 24.33 -10.24 -11.46
N ASN A 199 23.59 -10.13 -12.57
CA ASN A 199 23.91 -10.86 -13.78
C ASN A 199 25.36 -10.56 -14.20
N ASP A 200 26.06 -11.59 -14.65
CA ASP A 200 27.45 -11.52 -15.09
C ASP A 200 27.52 -12.00 -16.54
N PRO A 201 27.45 -11.06 -17.52
CA PRO A 201 27.55 -11.40 -18.92
C PRO A 201 28.92 -11.96 -19.35
N GLU A 202 30.00 -11.65 -18.63
CA GLU A 202 31.35 -12.14 -18.96
C GLU A 202 31.47 -13.62 -18.64
N ASP A 203 30.93 -14.03 -17.49
CA ASP A 203 30.84 -15.43 -17.06
C ASP A 203 29.59 -16.15 -17.63
N GLY A 204 28.74 -15.46 -18.39
CA GLY A 204 27.50 -16.00 -18.95
C GLY A 204 26.44 -16.38 -17.91
N LYS A 205 26.51 -15.83 -16.69
CA LYS A 205 25.61 -16.16 -15.57
C LYS A 205 24.48 -15.16 -15.44
N PHE A 206 23.25 -15.65 -15.41
CA PHE A 206 22.05 -14.83 -15.35
C PHE A 206 21.05 -15.38 -14.35
N TRP A 207 20.24 -14.47 -13.80
CA TRP A 207 19.03 -14.80 -13.06
C TRP A 207 17.92 -15.24 -14.02
N LEU A 208 17.53 -16.50 -13.92
CA LEU A 208 16.47 -17.11 -14.73
C LEU A 208 15.27 -17.44 -13.84
N LEU A 209 14.08 -17.09 -14.32
CA LEU A 209 12.82 -17.36 -13.63
C LEU A 209 12.29 -18.74 -14.05
N TYR A 210 11.98 -19.57 -13.07
CA TYR A 210 11.21 -20.79 -13.24
C TYR A 210 9.97 -20.79 -12.37
N VAL A 211 8.90 -21.42 -12.85
CA VAL A 211 7.68 -21.63 -12.08
C VAL A 211 7.26 -23.09 -12.19
N SER A 212 6.75 -23.65 -11.11
CA SER A 212 6.07 -24.95 -11.08
C SER A 212 4.78 -24.82 -10.27
N ASN A 213 3.72 -25.44 -10.77
CA ASN A 213 2.47 -25.58 -10.04
C ASN A 213 2.44 -26.95 -9.34
N GLY A 214 3.18 -27.07 -8.22
CA GLY A 214 3.19 -28.18 -7.24
C GLY A 214 3.48 -29.60 -7.74
N ASN A 215 2.74 -30.04 -8.75
CA ASN A 215 2.76 -31.36 -9.39
C ASN A 215 3.41 -31.34 -10.78
N SER A 216 3.73 -30.16 -11.32
CA SER A 216 4.36 -29.99 -12.63
C SER A 216 5.88 -29.85 -12.52
N PRO A 217 6.65 -30.26 -13.55
CA PRO A 217 8.08 -29.95 -13.60
C PRO A 217 8.32 -28.43 -13.58
N LEU A 218 9.53 -28.01 -13.18
CA LEU A 218 9.94 -26.61 -13.23
C LEU A 218 10.08 -26.16 -14.69
N GLU A 219 9.31 -25.14 -15.07
CA GLU A 219 9.33 -24.57 -16.41
C GLU A 219 10.06 -23.23 -16.41
N ILE A 220 10.94 -23.02 -17.39
CA ILE A 220 11.58 -21.71 -17.59
C ILE A 220 10.56 -20.72 -18.15
N ILE A 221 10.52 -19.53 -17.55
CA ILE A 221 9.57 -18.49 -17.93
C ILE A 221 10.30 -17.38 -18.70
N THR A 222 9.91 -17.22 -19.96
CA THR A 222 10.43 -16.17 -20.87
C THR A 222 9.53 -14.94 -20.96
N LYS A 223 8.36 -15.00 -20.31
CA LYS A 223 7.42 -13.88 -20.18
C LYS A 223 7.90 -12.90 -19.10
N SER A 224 7.39 -11.68 -19.15
CA SER A 224 7.61 -10.72 -18.07
C SER A 224 7.08 -11.30 -16.75
N PRO A 225 7.77 -11.17 -15.60
CA PRO A 225 7.25 -11.58 -14.30
C PRO A 225 5.90 -10.91 -13.93
N GLU A 226 5.59 -9.78 -14.57
CA GLU A 226 4.31 -9.06 -14.46
C GLU A 226 3.14 -9.75 -15.17
N GLU A 227 3.41 -10.72 -16.05
CA GLU A 227 2.41 -11.42 -16.87
C GLU A 227 2.11 -12.84 -16.35
N VAL A 228 2.80 -13.26 -15.29
CA VAL A 228 2.77 -14.63 -14.78
C VAL A 228 2.01 -14.63 -13.47
N TYR A 229 0.76 -15.09 -13.53
CA TYR A 229 -0.13 -15.18 -12.37
C TYR A 229 0.10 -16.46 -11.57
N LEU A 230 0.12 -16.32 -10.25
CA LEU A 230 0.36 -17.39 -9.31
C LEU A 230 -0.92 -18.03 -8.80
N LYS A 231 -0.83 -19.32 -8.51
CA LYS A 231 -1.84 -20.15 -7.87
C LYS A 231 -1.36 -20.60 -6.50
N ASN A 232 -2.28 -21.17 -5.73
CA ASN A 232 -1.96 -21.71 -4.43
C ASN A 232 -1.01 -22.91 -4.56
N ASP A 233 0.03 -22.92 -3.71
CA ASP A 233 1.12 -23.88 -3.70
C ASP A 233 2.07 -23.86 -4.90
N ASP A 234 2.01 -22.79 -5.71
CA ASP A 234 3.02 -22.55 -6.75
C ASP A 234 4.42 -22.39 -6.12
N GLN A 235 5.40 -22.90 -6.86
CA GLN A 235 6.82 -22.73 -6.60
C GLN A 235 7.40 -21.75 -7.60
N ILE A 236 7.97 -20.66 -7.08
CA ILE A 236 8.77 -19.72 -7.87
C ILE A 236 10.22 -20.08 -7.60
N VAL A 237 11.04 -20.13 -8.63
CA VAL A 237 12.48 -20.31 -8.49
C VAL A 237 13.19 -19.23 -9.29
N MET A 238 13.96 -18.39 -8.62
CA MET A 238 14.98 -17.58 -9.29
C MET A 238 16.29 -18.35 -9.24
N TRP A 239 16.84 -18.70 -10.39
CA TRP A 239 18.05 -19.51 -10.51
C TRP A 239 19.16 -18.70 -11.16
N TYR A 240 20.21 -18.40 -10.40
CA TYR A 240 21.43 -17.80 -10.91
C TYR A 240 22.36 -18.89 -11.43
N LYS A 241 22.50 -18.97 -12.75
CA LYS A 241 23.31 -20.00 -13.42
C LYS A 241 23.77 -19.55 -14.80
N THR A 242 24.66 -20.32 -15.39
CA THR A 242 25.08 -20.13 -16.78
C THR A 242 23.89 -20.30 -17.72
N ALA A 243 23.57 -19.25 -18.49
CA ALA A 243 22.53 -19.32 -19.49
C ALA A 243 23.14 -19.76 -20.82
N GLN A 244 22.60 -20.82 -21.43
CA GLN A 244 22.90 -21.12 -22.82
C GLN A 244 22.15 -20.12 -23.70
N ILE A 245 22.84 -19.06 -24.11
CA ILE A 245 22.32 -18.12 -25.10
C ILE A 245 22.43 -18.82 -26.46
N SER A 246 21.35 -19.47 -26.90
CA SER A 246 21.18 -19.76 -28.32
C SER A 246 20.97 -18.42 -29.02
N LEU A 247 22.00 -17.93 -29.70
CA LEU A 247 21.90 -16.82 -30.63
C LEU A 247 21.06 -17.31 -31.82
N GLU A 248 19.74 -17.10 -31.76
CA GLU A 248 18.88 -17.05 -32.95
C GLU A 248 18.72 -15.59 -33.41
#